data_AF-A0A7W1MEK0-F1
#
_entry.id   AF-A0A7W1MEK0-F1
#
_cell.length_a   1.000
_cell.length_b   1.000
_cell.length_c   1.000
_cell.angle_alpha   90.00
_cell.angle_beta   90.00
_cell.angle_gamma   90.00
#
_symmetry.space_group_name_H-M   'P 1'
#
loop_
_entity.id
_entity.type
_entity.pdbx_description
1 polymer ?
#
loop_
_entity_poly.entity_id
_entity_poly.type
_entity_poly.pdbx_seq_one_letter_code
_entity_poly.pdbx_strand_id
1 'polypeptide(L)' 'LMERLLEMEMTNHLGYMKHATEGHNSGNSRNGKAKKTVKTGGNASKELIPIIKSSPQIHID' A
#
# COMPACT_ATOMS: atom_id res chain seq x y z
N LEU A 1 -14.71 -3.38 -4.44
CA LEU A 1 -14.38 -1.98 -4.81
C LEU A 1 -13.24 -1.44 -3.96
N MET A 2 -13.33 -1.57 -2.62
CA MET A 2 -12.32 -1.09 -1.67
C MET A 2 -10.88 -1.51 -2.00
N GLU A 3 -10.61 -2.80 -2.21
CA GLU A 3 -9.26 -3.27 -2.54
C GLU A 3 -8.66 -2.62 -3.80
N ARG A 4 -9.48 -2.30 -4.81
CA ARG A 4 -9.01 -1.64 -6.03
C ARG A 4 -8.65 -0.17 -5.78
N LEU A 5 -9.44 0.52 -4.96
CA LEU A 5 -9.13 1.89 -4.54
C LEU A 5 -7.82 1.93 -3.74
N LEU A 6 -7.66 1.00 -2.79
CA LEU A 6 -6.43 0.88 -2.00
C LEU A 6 -5.21 0.56 -2.88
N GLU A 7 -5.37 -0.21 -3.95
CA GLU A 7 -4.29 -0.49 -4.90
C GLU A 7 -3.89 0.76 -5.71
N MET A 8 -4.86 1.60 -6.08
CA MET A 8 -4.57 2.87 -6.76
C MET A 8 -3.89 3.87 -5.83
N GLU A 9 -4.36 4.00 -4.60
CA GLU A 9 -3.71 4.83 -3.58
C GLU A 9 -2.26 4.37 -3.33
N MET A 10 -2.00 3.06 -3.34
CA MET A 10 -0.64 2.53 -3.22
C MET A 10 0.26 2.97 -4.39
N THR A 11 -0.27 3.01 -5.62
CA THR A 11 0.45 3.54 -6.78
C THR A 11 0.75 5.02 -6.60
N ASN A 12 -0.24 5.80 -6.18
CA ASN A 12 -0.06 7.24 -5.97
C ASN A 12 0.95 7.53 -4.86
N HIS A 13 0.87 6.80 -3.75
CA HIS A 13 1.77 6.98 -2.60
C HIS A 13 3.22 6.62 -2.91
N LEU A 14 3.45 5.54 -3.67
CA LEU A 14 4.79 5.07 -4.01
C LEU A 14 5.36 5.73 -5.27
N GLY A 15 4.52 6.33 -6.11
CA GLY A 15 4.91 6.92 -7.39
C GLY A 15 5.15 5.89 -8.50
N TYR A 16 4.87 4.60 -8.28
CA TYR A 16 5.07 3.55 -9.28
C TYR A 16 4.02 2.43 -9.24
N MET A 17 3.79 1.83 -10.40
CA MET A 17 2.85 0.74 -10.61
C MET A 17 3.34 -0.59 -10.02
N LYS A 18 2.42 -1.52 -9.75
CA LYS A 18 2.82 -2.87 -9.32
C LYS A 18 3.72 -3.51 -10.40
N HIS A 19 4.84 -4.11 -9.96
CA HIS A 19 5.88 -4.70 -10.82
C HIS A 19 6.73 -3.72 -11.65
N ALA A 20 6.58 -2.41 -11.42
CA ALA A 20 7.46 -1.42 -12.03
C ALA A 20 8.89 -1.55 -11.47
N THR A 21 9.88 -1.45 -12.35
CA THR A 21 11.31 -1.55 -12.02
C THR A 21 11.79 -0.42 -11.10
N GLU A 22 11.09 0.72 -11.13
CA GLU A 22 11.30 1.92 -10.33
C GLU A 22 11.10 1.63 -8.82
N GLY A 23 10.36 0.58 -8.47
CA GLY A 23 10.18 0.15 -7.08
C GLY A 23 11.35 -0.67 -6.52
N HIS A 24 12.34 -1.02 -7.34
CA HIS A 24 13.52 -1.75 -6.87
C HIS A 24 14.47 -0.78 -6.16
N ASN A 25 14.83 -1.10 -4.91
CA ASN A 25 15.73 -0.30 -4.08
C ASN A 25 15.26 1.16 -3.86
N SER A 26 13.96 1.44 -3.96
CA SER A 26 13.37 2.78 -3.80
C SER A 26 13.19 3.22 -2.34
N GLY A 27 13.77 2.49 -1.38
CA GLY A 27 13.51 2.66 0.06
C GLY A 27 12.14 2.10 0.47
N ASN A 28 11.05 2.69 -0.03
CA ASN A 28 9.70 2.17 0.19
C ASN A 28 9.28 1.22 -0.93
N SER A 29 9.13 -0.07 -0.60
CA SER A 29 8.79 -1.11 -1.57
C SER A 29 7.47 -1.80 -1.24
N ARG A 30 6.68 -2.14 -2.26
CA ARG A 30 5.47 -2.97 -2.06
C ARG A 30 5.86 -4.32 -1.44
N ASN A 31 5.09 -4.76 -0.44
CA ASN A 31 5.36 -5.99 0.31
C ASN A 31 4.13 -6.90 0.44
N GLY A 32 3.38 -7.07 -0.66
CA GLY A 32 2.19 -7.92 -0.67
C GLY A 32 0.97 -7.26 -0.02
N LYS A 33 0.09 -8.09 0.54
CA LYS A 33 -1.19 -7.65 1.15
C LYS A 33 -1.44 -8.36 2.48
N ALA A 34 -2.08 -7.66 3.41
CA ALA A 34 -2.52 -8.19 4.69
C ALA A 34 -4.05 -8.23 4.76
N LYS A 35 -4.63 -9.31 5.30
CA LYS A 35 -6.07 -9.38 5.59
C LYS A 35 -6.37 -8.52 6.82
N LYS A 36 -7.31 -7.59 6.70
CA LYS A 36 -7.86 -6.86 7.85
C LYS A 36 -9.39 -6.86 7.81
N THR A 37 -9.99 -6.87 9.00
CA THR A 37 -11.43 -6.68 9.14
C THR A 37 -11.72 -5.19 9.24
N VAL A 38 -12.45 -4.63 8.29
CA VAL A 38 -12.88 -3.23 8.26
C VAL A 38 -14.32 -3.16 8.75
N LYS A 39 -14.58 -2.25 9.69
CA LYS A 39 -15.94 -1.99 10.21
C LYS A 39 -16.47 -0.68 9.64
N THR A 40 -17.64 -0.72 9.02
CA THR A 40 -18.34 0.45 8.47
C THR A 40 -19.83 0.33 8.77
N GLY A 41 -20.40 1.35 9.43
CA GLY A 41 -21.85 1.46 9.64
C GLY A 41 -22.48 0.21 10.29
N GLY A 42 -21.80 -0.42 11.24
CA GLY A 42 -22.26 -1.63 11.93
C GLY A 42 -21.92 -2.96 11.21
N ASN A 43 -21.51 -2.93 9.95
CA ASN A 43 -21.08 -4.12 9.20
C ASN A 43 -19.56 -4.30 9.29
N ALA A 44 -19.10 -5.55 9.19
CA ALA A 44 -17.69 -5.90 9.13
C ALA A 44 -17.37 -6.68 7.85
N SER A 45 -16.41 -6.20 7.06
CA SER A 45 -15.90 -6.89 5.86
C SER A 45 -14.43 -7.25 6.03
N LYS A 46 -13.99 -8.33 5.36
CA LYS A 46 -12.56 -8.70 5.29
C LYS A 46 -11.99 -8.13 4.00
N GLU A 47 -10.97 -7.29 4.11
CA GLU A 47 -10.31 -6.65 2.98
C GLU A 47 -8.83 -7.06 2.92
N LEU A 48 -8.29 -7.23 1.72
CA LEU A 48 -6.84 -7.33 1.49
C LEU A 48 -6.23 -5.95 1.30
N ILE A 49 -5.47 -5.50 2.29
CA ILE A 49 -4.86 -4.17 2.31
C ILE A 49 -3.42 -4.28 1.80
N PRO A 50 -3.02 -3.51 0.77
CA PRO A 50 -1.63 -3.41 0.34
C PRO A 50 -0.72 -2.91 1.47
N ILE A 51 0.47 -3.48 1.59
CA ILE A 51 1.45 -3.08 2.60
C ILE A 51 2.79 -2.69 1.95
N ILE A 52 3.48 -1.73 2.55
CA ILE A 52 4.84 -1.33 2.17
C ILE A 52 5.84 -1.90 3.17
N LYS A 53 7.01 -2.26 2.68
CA LYS A 53 8.23 -2.32 3.48
C LYS A 53 8.84 -0.93 3.43
N SER A 54 8.84 -0.23 4.56
CA SER A 54 9.42 1.11 4.65
C SER A 54 10.92 1.05 4.94
N SER A 55 11.65 1.97 4.34
CA SER A 55 13.00 2.33 4.79
C SER A 55 12.95 3.69 5.47
N PRO A 56 13.86 3.98 6.43
CA PRO A 56 13.96 5.29 7.04
C PRO A 56 14.22 6.35 5.95
N GLN A 57 13.31 7.32 5.84
CA GLN A 57 13.53 8.51 5.01
C GLN A 57 14.21 9.55 5.90
N ILE A 58 15.46 9.88 5.57
CA ILE A 58 16.13 11.01 6.22
C ILE A 58 15.59 12.27 5.54
N HIS A 59 14.82 13.07 6.27
CA HIS A 59 14.50 14.42 5.84
C HIS A 59 15.75 15.28 6.10
N ILE A 60 16.31 15.87 5.04
CA ILE A 60 17.35 16.88 5.17
C ILE A 60 16.61 18.22 5.10
N ASP A 61 16.58 18.95 6.23
CA ASP A 61 16.17 20.36 6.28
C ASP A 61 17.33 21.28 5.85
#